data_AF-A0A9R1Q798-F1
#
_entry.id   AF-A0A9R1Q798-F1
#
_cell.length_a   1.000
_cell.length_b   1.000
_cell.length_c   1.000
_cell.angle_alpha   90.00
_cell.angle_beta   90.00
_cell.angle_gamma   90.00
#
_symmetry.space_group_name_H-M   'P 1'
#
loop_
_entity.id
_entity.type
_entity.pdbx_description
1 polymer ?
#
loop_
_entity_poly.entity_id
_entity_poly.type
_entity_poly.pdbx_seq_one_letter_code
_entity_poly.pdbx_strand_id
1 'polypeptide(L)'
;MKMKRCIVPSILLMFSLEAALLVAGRTSAADEVGAILLPSQGQEEAAMAAAKKRPRPWECCDSPTCTRSNPPTCRCGDEVDKCASTCKTCLPSRSRPSRRVCIDSYFGPFPPACTPSEAVAAGGN
;
A
#
# COMPACT_ATOMS: atom_id res chain seq x y z
N MET A 1 28.98 31.39 -40.77
CA MET A 1 27.80 31.10 -41.62
C MET A 1 26.55 31.55 -40.91
N LYS A 2 25.65 32.19 -41.65
CA LYS A 2 24.37 32.76 -41.25
C LYS A 2 23.30 31.69 -41.39
N MET A 3 22.44 31.49 -40.38
CA MET A 3 21.13 30.89 -40.59
C MET A 3 20.08 31.75 -39.88
N LYS A 4 19.30 32.45 -40.70
CA LYS A 4 18.06 33.17 -40.36
C LYS A 4 16.92 32.41 -41.02
N ARG A 5 15.82 32.19 -40.30
CA ARG A 5 14.41 32.02 -40.72
C ARG A 5 13.63 31.60 -39.46
N CYS A 6 12.92 32.50 -38.76
CA CYS A 6 11.54 33.00 -39.01
C CYS A 6 10.51 31.86 -39.04
N ILE A 7 9.76 31.69 -37.93
CA ILE A 7 8.52 30.90 -37.66
C ILE A 7 8.36 31.06 -36.12
N VAL A 8 7.41 31.73 -35.46
CA VAL A 8 5.98 32.01 -35.64
C VAL A 8 5.61 33.25 -34.78
N PRO A 9 4.97 34.32 -35.31
CA PRO A 9 4.48 35.46 -34.50
C PRO A 9 3.12 35.20 -33.81
N SER A 10 2.60 33.99 -33.82
CA SER A 10 1.24 33.66 -33.32
C SER A 10 1.12 33.38 -31.82
N ILE A 11 2.20 33.34 -31.04
CA ILE A 11 2.09 33.00 -29.59
C ILE A 11 1.76 34.23 -28.73
N LEU A 12 1.97 35.46 -29.24
CA LEU A 12 1.79 36.70 -28.48
C LEU A 12 0.38 37.31 -28.55
N LEU A 13 -0.60 36.65 -29.19
CA LEU A 13 -1.97 37.16 -29.36
C LEU A 13 -3.03 36.49 -28.47
N MET A 14 -2.63 35.77 -27.42
CA MET A 14 -3.58 35.11 -26.50
C MET A 14 -3.41 35.52 -25.03
N PHE A 15 -2.80 36.68 -24.75
CA PHE A 15 -2.52 37.15 -23.37
C PHE A 15 -3.35 38.36 -22.91
N SER A 16 -4.35 38.81 -23.67
CA SER A 16 -4.98 40.14 -23.46
C SER A 16 -6.50 40.16 -23.26
N LEU A 17 -7.13 39.03 -22.97
CA LEU A 17 -8.57 38.93 -22.66
C LEU A 17 -8.66 37.89 -21.53
N GLU A 18 -9.01 38.18 -20.28
CA GLU A 18 -10.18 38.92 -19.80
C GLU A 18 -9.88 39.52 -18.43
N ALA A 19 -9.78 40.86 -18.37
CA ALA A 19 -10.10 41.61 -17.17
C ALA A 19 -11.53 42.14 -17.36
N ALA A 20 -12.52 41.37 -16.91
CA ALA A 20 -13.91 41.80 -16.85
C ALA A 20 -14.36 41.85 -15.38
N LEU A 21 -14.80 43.03 -14.99
CA LEU A 21 -15.25 43.44 -13.66
C LEU A 21 -16.26 42.46 -13.04
N LEU A 22 -16.00 42.05 -11.78
CA LEU A 22 -17.06 41.73 -10.84
C LEU A 22 -17.02 42.73 -9.67
N VAL A 23 -17.92 43.70 -9.81
CA VAL A 23 -18.71 44.43 -8.80
C VAL A 23 -18.25 44.36 -7.34
N ALA A 24 -18.12 45.55 -6.79
CA ALA A 24 -17.88 45.87 -5.39
C ALA A 24 -18.79 45.13 -4.38
N GLY A 25 -18.17 44.61 -3.33
CA GLY A 25 -18.79 44.31 -2.04
C GLY A 25 -17.76 44.47 -0.93
N ARG A 26 -17.78 45.63 -0.25
CA ARG A 26 -16.94 45.92 0.93
C ARG A 26 -17.70 45.56 2.21
N THR A 27 -16.93 45.18 3.24
CA THR A 27 -17.28 44.94 4.66
C THR A 27 -17.91 43.55 4.91
N SER A 28 -17.52 42.76 5.91
CA SER A 28 -16.85 43.00 7.19
C SER A 28 -16.19 41.70 7.66
N ALA A 29 -15.29 41.83 8.63
CA ALA A 29 -14.50 40.76 9.23
C ALA A 29 -15.32 39.50 9.59
N ALA A 30 -14.85 38.34 9.16
CA ALA A 30 -14.85 37.11 9.94
C ALA A 30 -13.86 36.14 9.31
N ASP A 31 -12.97 35.68 10.18
CA ASP A 31 -12.04 34.58 10.05
C ASP A 31 -12.72 33.33 9.48
N GLU A 32 -12.46 33.00 8.21
CA GLU A 32 -12.80 31.68 7.65
C GLU A 32 -11.58 31.23 6.84
N VAL A 33 -10.48 30.98 7.57
CA VAL A 33 -9.44 30.07 7.09
C VAL A 33 -10.13 28.74 6.94
N GLY A 34 -10.62 28.46 5.72
CA GLY A 34 -11.10 27.14 5.33
C GLY A 34 -10.01 26.15 5.67
N ALA A 35 -10.15 25.50 6.82
CA ALA A 35 -9.25 24.50 7.29
C ALA A 35 -9.21 23.44 6.20
N ILE A 36 -8.10 23.36 5.50
CA ILE A 36 -7.77 22.23 4.65
C ILE A 36 -7.74 21.04 5.61
N LEU A 37 -8.87 20.36 5.75
CA LEU A 37 -8.97 19.10 6.46
C LEU A 37 -8.17 18.10 5.63
N LEU A 38 -6.87 18.02 5.91
CA LEU A 38 -6.02 16.94 5.46
C LEU A 38 -6.66 15.63 5.95
N PRO A 39 -7.07 14.71 5.06
CA PRO A 39 -7.61 13.42 5.47
C PRO A 39 -6.45 12.54 5.93
N SER A 40 -5.83 12.87 7.06
CA SER A 40 -4.63 12.17 7.53
C SER A 40 -4.92 11.21 8.68
N GLN A 41 -6.10 11.26 9.32
CA GLN A 41 -6.37 10.44 10.52
C GLN A 41 -7.44 9.36 10.31
N GLY A 42 -8.43 9.58 9.44
CA GLY A 42 -9.52 8.59 9.26
C GLY A 42 -9.22 7.43 8.31
N GLN A 43 -8.34 7.62 7.32
CA GLN A 43 -8.05 6.59 6.33
C GLN A 43 -7.05 5.54 6.84
N GLU A 44 -6.11 5.95 7.69
CA GLU A 44 -5.12 5.06 8.28
C GLU A 44 -5.74 4.16 9.35
N GLU A 45 -6.62 4.71 10.20
CA GLU A 45 -7.36 3.93 11.19
C GLU A 45 -8.34 2.94 10.51
N ALA A 46 -9.01 3.37 9.44
CA ALA A 46 -9.87 2.48 8.64
C ALA A 46 -9.08 1.38 7.93
N ALA A 47 -7.88 1.66 7.41
CA ALA A 47 -7.00 0.66 6.82
C ALA A 47 -6.47 -0.34 7.86
N MET A 48 -6.11 0.14 9.04
CA MET A 48 -5.64 -0.71 10.15
C MET A 48 -6.78 -1.60 10.68
N ALA A 49 -7.99 -1.04 10.83
CA ALA A 49 -9.18 -1.79 11.22
C ALA A 49 -9.60 -2.82 10.15
N ALA A 50 -9.48 -2.48 8.86
CA ALA A 50 -9.75 -3.40 7.77
C ALA A 50 -8.72 -4.52 7.70
N ALA A 51 -7.44 -4.25 7.99
CA ALA A 51 -6.41 -5.28 8.05
C ALA A 51 -6.64 -6.26 9.21
N LYS A 52 -7.11 -5.76 10.37
CA LYS A 52 -7.49 -6.61 11.51
C LYS A 52 -8.57 -7.64 11.18
N LYS A 53 -9.41 -7.38 10.17
CA LYS A 53 -10.51 -8.27 9.76
C LYS A 53 -10.14 -9.28 8.66
N ARG A 54 -8.97 -9.17 8.02
CA ARG A 54 -8.60 -10.11 6.96
C ARG A 54 -7.97 -11.37 7.56
N PRO A 55 -8.48 -12.58 7.26
CA PRO A 55 -7.86 -13.80 7.73
C PRO A 55 -6.46 -13.95 7.10
N ARG A 56 -5.55 -14.62 7.83
CA ARG A 56 -4.22 -14.92 7.31
C ARG A 56 -4.30 -15.90 6.13
N PRO A 57 -3.44 -15.77 5.11
CA PRO A 57 -3.39 -16.70 3.99
C PRO A 57 -2.78 -18.08 4.33
N TRP A 58 -2.20 -18.22 5.52
CA TRP A 58 -1.59 -19.44 6.07
C TRP A 58 -1.88 -19.56 7.57
N GLU A 59 -1.85 -20.78 8.10
CA GLU A 59 -2.04 -21.07 9.53
C GLU A 59 -0.74 -20.83 10.32
N CYS A 60 0.38 -21.33 9.78
CA CYS A 60 1.74 -21.20 10.29
C CYS A 60 2.70 -20.92 9.11
N CYS A 61 3.94 -20.52 9.42
CA CYS A 61 4.97 -20.32 8.41
C CYS A 61 6.38 -20.52 8.98
N ASP A 62 7.17 -21.41 8.41
CA ASP A 62 8.57 -21.66 8.79
C ASP A 62 9.55 -20.71 8.09
N SER A 63 9.22 -20.25 6.87
CA SER A 63 10.04 -19.33 6.07
C SER A 63 9.34 -17.99 5.80
N PRO A 64 9.04 -17.16 6.82
CA PRO A 64 8.40 -15.87 6.62
C PRO A 64 9.38 -14.80 6.16
N THR A 65 8.96 -13.99 5.19
CA THR A 65 9.66 -12.75 4.80
C THR A 65 8.78 -11.56 5.17
N CYS A 66 9.22 -10.76 6.13
CA CYS A 66 8.43 -9.66 6.70
C CYS A 66 9.14 -8.31 6.60
N THR A 67 8.38 -7.22 6.49
CA THR A 67 8.89 -5.86 6.64
C THR A 67 9.28 -5.57 8.10
N ARG A 68 10.12 -4.55 8.33
CA ARG A 68 10.52 -4.10 9.68
C ARG A 68 9.55 -3.08 10.32
N SER A 69 8.28 -3.07 9.89
CA SER A 69 7.24 -2.17 10.41
C SER A 69 6.49 -2.80 11.59
N ASN A 70 5.72 -1.99 12.34
CA ASN A 70 4.83 -2.47 13.39
C ASN A 70 3.37 -2.02 13.14
N PRO A 71 2.46 -2.92 12.72
CA PRO A 71 2.69 -4.34 12.46
C PRO A 71 3.44 -4.57 11.13
N PRO A 72 4.08 -5.74 10.95
CA PRO A 72 4.76 -6.09 9.71
C PRO A 72 3.78 -6.46 8.59
N THR A 73 4.24 -6.35 7.36
CA THR A 73 3.66 -7.05 6.21
C THR A 73 4.52 -8.27 5.90
N CYS A 74 3.93 -9.46 5.97
CA CYS A 74 4.62 -10.73 5.79
C CYS A 74 4.12 -11.48 4.55
N ARG A 75 5.01 -12.27 3.94
CA ARG A 75 4.71 -13.32 2.96
C ARG A 75 5.29 -14.64 3.47
N CYS A 76 4.62 -15.75 3.20
CA CYS A 76 5.14 -17.07 3.55
C CYS A 76 5.81 -17.73 2.36
N GLY A 77 7.06 -18.18 2.52
CA GLY A 77 7.82 -18.88 1.49
C GLY A 77 7.66 -20.39 1.51
N ASP A 78 6.83 -20.94 2.39
CA ASP A 78 6.72 -22.39 2.58
C ASP A 78 6.17 -23.09 1.33
N GLU A 79 6.80 -24.22 0.99
CA GLU A 79 6.37 -25.09 -0.09
C GLU A 79 5.44 -26.17 0.43
N VAL A 80 4.19 -26.11 0.02
CA VAL A 80 3.11 -27.02 0.45
C VAL A 80 2.59 -27.85 -0.72
N ASP A 81 1.92 -28.96 -0.44
CA ASP A 81 1.23 -29.74 -1.49
C ASP A 81 0.01 -29.00 -2.04
N LYS A 82 -0.72 -28.32 -1.14
CA LYS A 82 -1.90 -27.53 -1.47
C LYS A 82 -1.94 -26.29 -0.59
N CYS A 83 -2.21 -25.12 -1.19
CA CYS A 83 -2.39 -23.90 -0.41
C CYS A 83 -3.65 -23.96 0.46
N ALA A 84 -3.62 -23.24 1.58
CA ALA A 84 -4.80 -23.01 2.41
C ALA A 84 -5.91 -22.31 1.61
N SER A 85 -7.17 -22.53 1.99
CA SER A 85 -8.33 -21.93 1.34
C SER A 85 -8.37 -20.40 1.44
N THR A 86 -7.68 -19.84 2.43
CA THR A 86 -7.55 -18.39 2.63
C THR A 86 -6.50 -17.75 1.72
N CYS A 87 -5.63 -18.54 1.08
CA CYS A 87 -4.69 -18.07 0.07
C CYS A 87 -5.39 -17.85 -1.26
N LYS A 88 -5.37 -16.62 -1.77
CA LYS A 88 -5.96 -16.24 -3.05
C LYS A 88 -5.06 -16.61 -4.22
N THR A 89 -3.75 -16.44 -4.05
CA THR A 89 -2.79 -16.65 -5.14
C THR A 89 -1.82 -17.78 -4.80
N CYS A 90 -2.13 -18.96 -5.32
CA CYS A 90 -1.37 -20.18 -5.13
C CYS A 90 -0.62 -20.56 -6.41
N LEU A 91 0.71 -20.42 -6.42
CA LEU A 91 1.54 -20.69 -7.60
C LEU A 91 2.44 -21.91 -7.40
N PRO A 92 2.86 -22.59 -8.48
CA PRO A 92 3.92 -23.59 -8.39
C PRO A 92 5.21 -23.01 -7.80
N SER A 93 5.93 -23.78 -6.97
CA SER A 93 7.26 -23.35 -6.54
C SER A 93 8.21 -23.26 -7.74
N ARG A 94 9.09 -22.25 -7.71
CA ARG A 94 10.13 -22.06 -8.73
C ARG A 94 11.20 -23.15 -8.66
N SER A 95 11.47 -23.68 -7.46
CA SER A 95 12.48 -24.72 -7.26
C SER A 95 11.90 -26.13 -7.50
N ARG A 96 10.63 -26.33 -7.14
CA ARG A 96 9.92 -27.61 -7.19
C ARG A 96 8.51 -27.42 -7.76
N PRO A 97 8.31 -27.52 -9.09
CA PRO A 97 7.02 -27.24 -9.72
C PRO A 97 5.84 -28.13 -9.26
N SER A 98 6.12 -29.27 -8.64
CA SER A 98 5.11 -30.13 -8.00
C SER A 98 4.54 -29.55 -6.70
N ARG A 99 5.29 -28.67 -6.03
CA ARG A 99 4.87 -27.98 -4.81
C ARG A 99 4.23 -26.64 -5.13
N ARG A 100 3.48 -26.11 -4.17
CA ARG A 100 2.79 -24.82 -4.24
C ARG A 100 3.32 -23.86 -3.20
N VAL A 101 3.27 -22.57 -3.51
CA VAL A 101 3.62 -21.47 -2.59
C VAL A 101 2.50 -20.44 -2.63
N CYS A 102 2.08 -19.98 -1.46
CA CYS A 102 1.16 -18.87 -1.34
C CYS A 102 1.92 -17.54 -1.43
N ILE A 103 1.60 -16.69 -2.40
CA ILE A 103 2.32 -15.40 -2.59
C ILE A 103 1.57 -14.20 -2.01
N ASP A 104 0.44 -14.45 -1.35
CA ASP A 104 -0.36 -13.41 -0.72
C ASP A 104 0.43 -12.72 0.40
N SER A 105 0.19 -11.42 0.57
CA SER A 105 0.79 -10.64 1.67
C SER A 105 -0.22 -10.45 2.79
N TYR A 106 0.25 -10.51 4.02
CA TYR A 106 -0.55 -10.30 5.21
C TYR A 106 0.02 -9.16 6.06
N PHE A 107 -0.80 -8.16 6.37
CA PHE A 107 -0.47 -7.10 7.32
C PHE A 107 -1.03 -7.44 8.69
N GLY A 108 -0.15 -7.66 9.67
CA GLY A 108 -0.56 -8.05 11.01
C GLY A 108 0.57 -8.74 11.78
N PRO A 109 0.26 -9.51 12.83
CA PRO A 109 1.27 -10.18 13.64
C PRO A 109 2.14 -11.15 12.84
N PHE A 110 3.36 -11.37 13.32
CA PHE A 110 4.27 -12.40 12.80
C PHE A 110 3.59 -13.78 12.80
N PRO A 111 3.86 -14.62 11.79
CA PRO A 111 3.30 -15.96 11.74
C PRO A 111 3.92 -16.86 12.81
N PRO A 112 3.14 -17.78 13.41
CA PRO A 112 3.70 -18.85 14.22
C PRO A 112 4.48 -19.82 13.33
N ALA A 113 5.52 -20.44 13.88
CA ALA A 113 6.24 -21.52 13.19
C ALA A 113 5.34 -22.76 13.04
N CYS A 114 5.50 -23.50 11.95
CA CYS A 114 4.83 -24.78 11.74
C CYS A 114 5.55 -25.90 12.49
N THR A 115 6.89 -25.86 12.44
CA THR A 115 7.72 -26.85 13.11
C THR A 115 8.06 -26.36 14.52
N PRO A 116 7.73 -27.13 15.59
CA PRO A 116 8.15 -26.75 16.94
C PRO A 116 9.67 -26.76 17.01
N SER A 117 10.26 -25.74 17.64
CA SER A 117 11.70 -25.78 17.93
C SER A 117 11.98 -26.90 18.92
N GLU A 118 13.10 -27.60 18.77
CA GLU A 118 13.51 -28.70 19.68
C GLU A 118 13.52 -28.29 21.16
N ALA A 119 13.68 -26.99 21.44
CA ALA A 119 13.58 -26.42 22.79
C ALA A 119 12.21 -26.62 23.46
N VAL A 120 11.12 -26.79 22.70
CA VAL A 120 9.76 -27.01 23.23
C VAL A 120 9.48 -28.51 23.45
N ALA A 121 10.16 -29.40 22.72
CA ALA A 121 9.93 -30.84 22.79
C ALA A 121 10.58 -31.52 24.03
N ALA A 122 11.56 -30.87 24.66
CA ALA A 122 12.30 -31.42 25.81
C ALA A 122 11.72 -31.03 27.19
N GLY A 123 10.57 -30.34 27.25
CA GLY A 123 10.05 -29.70 28.45
C GLY A 123 8.87 -30.40 29.14
N GLY A 124 8.73 -31.72 29.03
CA GLY A 124 7.66 -32.47 29.68
C GLY A 124 8.19 -33.66 30.49
N ASN A 125 8.53 -33.42 31.76
CA ASN A 125 8.73 -34.43 32.80
C ASN A 125 7.95 -34.02 34.05
#